data_AF-J9E1W9-F1
#
_entry.id   AF-J9E1W9-F1
#
_cell.length_a   1.000
_cell.length_b   1.000
_cell.length_c   1.000
_cell.angle_alpha   90.00
_cell.angle_beta   90.00
_cell.angle_gamma   90.00
#
_symmetry.space_group_name_H-M   'P 1'
#
loop_
_entity.id
_entity.type
_entity.pdbx_description
1 polymer ?
#
loop_
_entity_poly.entity_id
_entity_poly.type
_entity_poly.pdbx_seq_one_letter_code
_entity_poly.pdbx_strand_id
1 'polypeptide(L)'
;MAVKFVPFTTFIDPLFWDELGMRKLNDWKLDEQPHSITATYCNQDPGTSNTRLSISFDAFLVKSEWNKNVVPVNGLVLAVNTHETFKNLDRKQILCSAAQKVKKCIESLDWLEKPSLLNTFYLTVYPDLKKYTFRYWNCIPALLYPQSVRMLSDPTQLSAELASLIRVFIALHHNEPFLLVGKTPTPLSSILLSTFVWSNDVHVVYADPSTFTAFPGWPLRNLLAAIAYV
;
A
#
# COMPACT_ATOMS: atom_id res chain seq x y z
N MET A 1 22.86 8.91 -4.50
CA MET A 1 21.96 9.96 -3.96
C MET A 1 20.99 9.32 -2.95
N ALA A 2 20.47 10.05 -1.96
CA ALA A 2 19.41 9.51 -1.10
C ALA A 2 18.13 9.25 -1.94
N VAL A 3 17.49 8.09 -1.76
CA VAL A 3 16.27 7.77 -2.52
C VAL A 3 15.11 8.60 -2.00
N LYS A 4 14.38 9.25 -2.91
CA LYS A 4 13.12 9.94 -2.62
C LYS A 4 11.96 9.09 -3.11
N PHE A 5 10.85 9.13 -2.39
CA PHE A 5 9.67 8.33 -2.70
C PHE A 5 8.46 9.23 -2.87
N VAL A 6 7.61 8.92 -3.85
CA VAL A 6 6.36 9.64 -4.11
C VAL A 6 5.32 9.17 -3.09
N PRO A 7 4.77 10.05 -2.24
CA PRO A 7 3.74 9.68 -1.29
C PRO A 7 2.42 9.36 -1.98
N PHE A 8 1.63 8.50 -1.37
CA PHE A 8 0.24 8.33 -1.78
C PHE A 8 -0.59 9.57 -1.46
N THR A 9 -1.41 9.97 -2.42
CA THR A 9 -2.54 10.88 -2.20
C THR A 9 -3.78 10.04 -1.95
N THR A 10 -4.46 10.26 -0.83
CA THR A 10 -5.72 9.55 -0.56
C THR A 10 -6.83 10.15 -1.40
N PHE A 11 -7.53 9.32 -2.16
CA PHE A 11 -8.76 9.67 -2.86
C PHE A 11 -9.91 8.89 -2.21
N ILE A 12 -11.03 9.57 -1.94
CA ILE A 12 -12.20 8.94 -1.33
C ILE A 12 -13.41 9.26 -2.18
N ASP A 13 -14.07 8.22 -2.67
CA ASP A 13 -15.29 8.34 -3.45
C ASP A 13 -16.41 8.93 -2.57
N PRO A 14 -17.23 9.87 -3.06
CA PRO A 14 -18.36 10.41 -2.30
C PRO A 14 -19.28 9.34 -1.70
N LEU A 15 -19.55 8.25 -2.43
CA LEU A 15 -20.42 7.16 -1.99
C LEU A 15 -19.86 6.36 -0.80
N PHE A 16 -18.54 6.41 -0.58
CA PHE A 16 -17.95 5.85 0.64
C PHE A 16 -18.45 6.57 1.89
N TRP A 17 -18.67 7.89 1.82
CA TRP A 17 -19.17 8.67 2.96
C TRP A 17 -20.62 8.36 3.28
N ASP A 18 -21.43 8.13 2.25
CA ASP A 18 -22.82 7.71 2.40
C ASP A 18 -22.87 6.36 3.14
N GLU A 19 -22.09 5.39 2.70
CA GLU A 19 -21.99 4.05 3.31
C GLU A 19 -21.45 4.12 4.75
N LEU A 20 -20.37 4.89 4.98
CA LEU A 20 -19.83 5.11 6.33
C LEU A 20 -20.86 5.76 7.24
N GLY A 21 -21.61 6.73 6.74
CA GLY A 21 -22.67 7.41 7.49
C GLY A 21 -23.82 6.48 7.86
N MET A 22 -24.27 5.64 6.92
CA MET A 22 -25.30 4.63 7.18
C MET A 22 -24.85 3.62 8.23
N ARG A 23 -23.62 3.09 8.12
CA ARG A 23 -23.06 2.16 9.12
C ARG A 23 -22.89 2.83 10.48
N LYS A 24 -22.39 4.07 10.52
CA LYS A 24 -22.24 4.81 11.78
C LYS A 24 -23.59 5.06 12.45
N LEU A 25 -24.65 5.35 11.69
CA LEU A 25 -25.97 5.62 12.22
C LEU A 25 -26.69 4.34 12.69
N ASN A 26 -26.66 3.29 11.87
CA ASN A 26 -27.50 2.11 12.05
C ASN A 26 -26.80 1.00 12.85
N ASP A 27 -25.52 0.77 12.58
CA ASP A 27 -24.77 -0.39 13.08
C ASP A 27 -23.86 -0.01 14.25
N TRP A 28 -22.93 0.92 14.03
CA TRP A 28 -21.87 1.25 15.01
C TRP A 28 -22.41 2.16 16.12
N LYS A 29 -23.30 3.11 15.79
CA LYS A 29 -23.89 4.06 16.74
C LYS A 29 -22.79 4.80 17.52
N LEU A 30 -22.70 4.56 18.83
CA LEU A 30 -21.69 5.17 19.71
C LEU A 30 -20.36 4.42 19.70
N ASP A 31 -20.27 3.25 19.07
CA ASP A 31 -19.05 2.46 18.96
C ASP A 31 -17.96 3.24 18.19
N GLU A 32 -16.76 3.26 18.76
CA GLU A 32 -15.55 3.87 18.19
C GLU A 32 -14.43 2.83 18.01
N GLN A 33 -14.77 1.58 17.72
CA GLN A 33 -13.82 0.56 17.34
C GLN A 33 -13.39 0.74 15.88
N PRO A 34 -12.15 0.36 15.52
CA PRO A 34 -11.70 0.37 14.14
C PRO A 34 -12.38 -0.75 13.33
N HIS A 35 -12.81 -0.43 12.11
CA HIS A 35 -13.45 -1.36 11.19
C HIS A 35 -12.57 -1.61 9.97
N SER A 36 -12.54 -2.84 9.47
CA SER A 36 -11.76 -3.21 8.29
C SER A 36 -12.35 -2.60 7.02
N ILE A 37 -11.48 -1.99 6.22
CA ILE A 37 -11.82 -1.50 4.88
C ILE A 37 -10.68 -1.80 3.90
N THR A 38 -11.01 -1.87 2.62
CA THR A 38 -10.03 -2.08 1.55
C THR A 38 -9.96 -0.86 0.65
N ALA A 39 -8.75 -0.37 0.42
CA ALA A 39 -8.45 0.63 -0.59
C ALA A 39 -7.79 -0.03 -1.80
N THR A 40 -7.68 0.71 -2.90
CA THR A 40 -6.98 0.23 -4.11
C THR A 40 -6.04 1.29 -4.66
N TYR A 41 -4.96 0.85 -5.28
CA TYR A 41 -4.15 1.68 -6.17
C TYR A 41 -3.92 0.94 -7.49
N CYS A 42 -3.44 1.65 -8.52
CA CYS A 42 -3.03 1.04 -9.77
C CYS A 42 -1.72 1.66 -10.27
N ASN A 43 -1.10 0.99 -11.25
CA ASN A 43 0.13 1.43 -11.93
C ASN A 43 -0.15 1.87 -13.38
N GLN A 44 -1.40 2.20 -13.70
CA GLN A 44 -1.86 2.58 -15.04
C GLN A 44 -2.37 4.02 -15.11
N ASP A 45 -2.27 4.76 -14.01
CA ASP A 45 -2.64 6.16 -13.98
C ASP A 45 -1.77 6.95 -14.99
N PRO A 46 -2.35 7.90 -15.75
CA PRO A 46 -1.60 8.74 -16.66
C PRO A 46 -0.48 9.49 -15.93
N GLY A 47 0.66 9.72 -16.59
CA GLY A 47 1.86 10.34 -16.00
C GLY A 47 1.67 11.72 -15.35
N THR A 48 0.55 12.39 -15.60
CA THR A 48 0.15 13.66 -14.99
C THR A 48 -0.67 13.52 -13.71
N SER A 49 -1.05 12.29 -13.36
CA SER A 49 -1.91 12.01 -12.21
C SER A 49 -1.10 11.85 -10.93
N ASN A 50 -1.75 12.10 -9.79
CA ASN A 50 -1.18 11.78 -8.49
C ASN A 50 -1.13 10.26 -8.29
N THR A 51 -0.15 9.78 -7.53
CA THR A 51 -0.11 8.41 -7.01
C THR A 51 -1.23 8.22 -5.99
N ARG A 52 -2.36 7.64 -6.41
CA ARG A 52 -3.58 7.61 -5.59
C ARG A 52 -3.76 6.29 -4.83
N LEU A 53 -4.15 6.41 -3.57
CA LEU A 53 -4.79 5.33 -2.80
C LEU A 53 -6.27 5.64 -2.69
N SER A 54 -7.09 4.89 -3.42
CA SER A 54 -8.51 5.15 -3.63
C SER A 54 -9.37 4.28 -2.71
N ILE A 55 -10.29 4.93 -1.97
CA ILE A 55 -11.29 4.29 -1.12
C ILE A 55 -12.65 4.50 -1.80
N SER A 56 -13.21 3.42 -2.35
CA SER A 56 -14.46 3.39 -3.11
C SER A 56 -15.66 3.01 -2.25
N PHE A 57 -16.87 3.10 -2.81
CA PHE A 57 -18.13 2.72 -2.15
C PHE A 57 -18.15 1.28 -1.62
N ASP A 58 -17.42 0.38 -2.26
CA ASP A 58 -17.32 -1.03 -1.91
C ASP A 58 -16.17 -1.36 -0.95
N ALA A 59 -15.56 -0.34 -0.34
CA ALA A 59 -14.42 -0.51 0.58
C ALA A 59 -14.75 -1.39 1.81
N PHE A 60 -16.01 -1.47 2.21
CA PHE A 60 -16.47 -2.31 3.33
C PHE A 60 -16.82 -3.74 2.93
N LEU A 61 -16.83 -4.06 1.63
CA LEU A 61 -17.20 -5.39 1.14
C LEU A 61 -15.99 -6.33 1.15
N VAL A 62 -16.24 -7.58 1.55
CA VAL A 62 -15.27 -8.66 1.36
C VAL A 62 -15.34 -9.10 -0.10
N LYS A 63 -14.28 -8.84 -0.86
CA LYS A 63 -14.19 -9.25 -2.26
C LYS A 63 -13.41 -10.55 -2.38
N SER A 64 -13.98 -11.51 -3.11
CA SER A 64 -13.29 -12.75 -3.49
C SER A 64 -12.29 -12.52 -4.63
N GLU A 65 -12.60 -11.58 -5.52
CA GLU A 65 -11.78 -11.24 -6.68
C GLU A 65 -11.67 -9.72 -6.85
N TRP A 66 -10.52 -9.30 -7.36
CA TRP A 66 -10.24 -7.91 -7.68
C TRP A 66 -10.15 -7.72 -9.18
N ASN A 67 -10.51 -6.52 -9.64
CA ASN A 67 -10.36 -6.15 -11.05
C ASN A 67 -8.90 -6.34 -11.49
N LYS A 68 -8.72 -6.69 -12.77
CA LYS A 68 -7.38 -6.73 -13.35
C LYS A 68 -6.74 -5.34 -13.23
N ASN A 69 -5.44 -5.29 -12.91
CA ASN A 69 -4.63 -4.07 -12.84
C ASN A 69 -4.87 -3.13 -11.63
N VAL A 70 -5.62 -3.56 -10.61
CA VAL A 70 -5.64 -2.87 -9.32
C VAL A 70 -4.93 -3.71 -8.26
N VAL A 71 -4.35 -3.04 -7.28
CA VAL A 71 -3.73 -3.65 -6.11
C VAL A 71 -4.58 -3.32 -4.88
N PRO A 72 -5.18 -4.31 -4.22
CA PRO A 72 -5.89 -4.08 -2.97
C PRO A 72 -4.93 -3.83 -1.82
N VAL A 73 -5.28 -2.90 -0.95
CA VAL A 73 -4.56 -2.59 0.28
C VAL A 73 -5.57 -2.68 1.42
N ASN A 74 -5.35 -3.61 2.34
CA ASN A 74 -6.21 -3.75 3.51
C ASN A 74 -5.82 -2.72 4.58
N GLY A 75 -6.81 -2.06 5.15
CA GLY A 75 -6.62 -1.05 6.19
C GLY A 75 -7.76 -1.01 7.18
N LEU A 76 -7.73 0.02 8.01
CA LEU A 76 -8.75 0.25 9.04
C LEU A 76 -9.35 1.65 8.90
N VAL A 77 -10.62 1.79 9.25
CA VAL A 77 -11.29 3.06 9.46
C VAL A 77 -11.75 3.19 10.92
N LEU A 78 -11.45 4.32 11.53
CA LEU A 78 -11.92 4.71 12.85
C LEU A 78 -12.84 5.93 12.73
N ALA A 79 -14.13 5.73 13.00
CA ALA A 79 -15.13 6.79 12.99
C ALA A 79 -15.46 7.24 14.42
N VAL A 80 -14.93 8.39 14.83
CA VAL A 80 -15.14 8.96 16.16
C VAL A 80 -16.41 9.82 16.20
N ASN A 81 -17.02 9.94 17.38
CA ASN A 81 -18.31 10.59 17.60
C ASN A 81 -18.21 12.11 17.72
N THR A 82 -17.08 12.65 18.18
CA THR A 82 -16.93 14.09 18.43
C THR A 82 -15.75 14.69 17.67
N HIS A 83 -15.91 15.97 17.29
CA HIS A 83 -14.86 16.75 16.66
C HIS A 83 -13.64 16.94 17.58
N GLU A 84 -13.88 17.03 18.88
CA GLU A 84 -12.82 17.17 19.88
C GLU A 84 -11.98 15.90 19.97
N THR A 85 -12.61 14.73 20.04
CA THR A 85 -11.93 13.43 19.98
C THR A 85 -11.06 13.36 18.72
N PHE A 86 -11.61 13.70 17.54
CA PHE A 86 -10.87 13.67 16.28
C PHE A 86 -9.63 14.57 16.28
N LYS A 87 -9.75 15.78 16.82
CA LYS A 87 -8.62 16.72 16.94
C LYS A 87 -7.53 16.19 17.87
N ASN A 88 -7.92 15.53 18.96
CA ASN A 88 -7.02 15.09 20.01
C ASN A 88 -6.51 13.64 19.83
N LEU A 89 -6.89 12.96 18.74
CA LEU A 89 -6.34 11.64 18.42
C LEU A 89 -4.82 11.67 18.36
N ASP A 90 -4.16 10.73 19.07
CA ASP A 90 -2.72 10.55 18.98
C ASP A 90 -2.35 9.94 17.62
N ARG A 91 -2.11 10.84 16.65
CA ARG A 91 -1.77 10.47 15.26
C ARG A 91 -0.48 9.67 15.19
N LYS A 92 0.46 9.95 16.09
CA LYS A 92 1.75 9.26 16.14
C LYS A 92 1.53 7.83 16.63
N GLN A 93 0.76 7.62 17.68
CA GLN A 93 0.44 6.29 18.19
C GLN A 93 -0.33 5.46 17.16
N ILE A 94 -1.28 6.05 16.43
CA ILE A 94 -2.03 5.38 15.35
C ILE A 94 -1.07 4.92 14.26
N LEU A 95 -0.19 5.82 13.77
CA LEU A 95 0.80 5.50 12.77
C LEU A 95 1.77 4.42 13.24
N CYS A 96 2.28 4.52 14.47
CA CYS A 96 3.20 3.54 15.06
C CYS A 96 2.53 2.17 15.20
N SER A 97 1.27 2.12 15.66
CA SER A 97 0.52 0.86 15.77
C SER A 97 0.31 0.20 14.41
N ALA A 98 0.01 0.98 13.37
CA ALA A 98 -0.12 0.47 12.01
C ALA A 98 1.24 -0.02 11.46
N ALA A 99 2.32 0.73 11.68
CA ALA A 99 3.67 0.35 11.28
C ALA A 99 4.17 -0.92 12.01
N GLN A 100 3.78 -1.13 13.27
CA GLN A 100 4.10 -2.34 14.02
C GLN A 100 3.50 -3.60 13.36
N LYS A 101 2.32 -3.52 12.73
CA LYS A 101 1.75 -4.64 11.98
C LYS A 101 2.61 -5.02 10.78
N VAL A 102 3.06 -4.01 10.02
CA VAL A 102 3.97 -4.20 8.88
C VAL A 102 5.29 -4.81 9.36
N LYS A 103 5.85 -4.28 10.45
CA LYS A 103 7.07 -4.80 11.05
C LYS A 103 6.93 -6.28 11.47
N LYS A 104 5.84 -6.64 12.15
CA LYS A 104 5.58 -8.04 12.55
C LYS A 104 5.49 -8.97 11.35
N CYS A 105 4.84 -8.53 10.26
CA CYS A 105 4.75 -9.30 9.01
C CYS A 105 6.13 -9.53 8.36
N ILE A 106 7.03 -8.56 8.46
CA ILE A 106 8.42 -8.71 8.02
C ILE A 106 9.17 -9.70 8.90
N GLU A 107 9.06 -9.56 10.22
CA GLU A 107 9.73 -10.43 11.20
C GLU A 107 9.26 -11.88 11.13
N SER A 108 7.98 -12.12 10.84
CA SER A 108 7.41 -13.47 10.66
C SER A 108 7.66 -14.08 9.29
N LEU A 109 8.18 -13.30 8.33
CA LEU A 109 8.38 -13.68 6.93
C LEU A 109 7.09 -13.98 6.15
N ASP A 110 5.91 -13.68 6.72
CA ASP A 110 4.60 -13.89 6.05
C ASP A 110 4.49 -13.14 4.72
N TRP A 111 5.24 -12.05 4.57
CA TRP A 111 5.29 -11.25 3.35
C TRP A 111 5.85 -11.98 2.13
N LEU A 112 6.62 -13.06 2.31
CA LEU A 112 7.18 -13.83 1.20
C LEU A 112 6.09 -14.60 0.43
N GLU A 113 5.08 -15.07 1.17
CA GLU A 113 3.91 -15.74 0.60
C GLU A 113 2.77 -14.75 0.30
N LYS A 114 2.64 -13.67 1.09
CA LYS A 114 1.60 -12.66 0.92
C LYS A 114 2.16 -11.23 0.99
N PRO A 115 2.79 -10.73 -0.09
CA PRO A 115 3.45 -9.42 -0.07
C PRO A 115 2.49 -8.24 0.12
N SER A 116 1.20 -8.42 -0.18
CA SER A 116 0.15 -7.41 0.06
C SER A 116 0.06 -6.97 1.53
N LEU A 117 0.55 -7.76 2.48
CA LEU A 117 0.61 -7.41 3.91
C LEU A 117 1.63 -6.30 4.23
N LEU A 118 2.58 -6.03 3.34
CA LEU A 118 3.59 -4.98 3.52
C LEU A 118 3.00 -3.57 3.45
N ASN A 119 1.82 -3.42 2.86
CA ASN A 119 1.16 -2.12 2.72
C ASN A 119 -0.18 -2.15 3.46
N THR A 120 -0.42 -1.11 4.25
CA THR A 120 -1.68 -0.92 4.96
C THR A 120 -1.94 0.58 5.11
N PHE A 121 -3.09 0.93 5.65
CA PHE A 121 -3.43 2.31 5.99
C PHE A 121 -4.40 2.36 7.16
N TYR A 122 -4.51 3.54 7.76
CA TYR A 122 -5.42 3.80 8.86
C TYR A 122 -6.12 5.13 8.62
N LEU A 123 -7.38 5.05 8.20
CA LEU A 123 -8.26 6.18 8.02
C LEU A 123 -8.93 6.54 9.35
N THR A 124 -8.90 7.81 9.70
CA THR A 124 -9.67 8.33 10.83
C THR A 124 -10.68 9.33 10.30
N VAL A 125 -11.89 9.30 10.83
CA VAL A 125 -13.01 10.10 10.35
C VAL A 125 -13.80 10.65 11.53
N TYR A 126 -14.17 11.92 11.44
CA TYR A 126 -15.27 12.49 12.20
C TYR A 126 -16.42 12.81 11.25
N PRO A 127 -17.50 12.00 11.27
CA PRO A 127 -18.69 12.25 10.49
C PRO A 127 -19.68 13.14 11.27
N ASP A 128 -19.86 14.40 10.84
CA ASP A 128 -20.98 15.24 11.29
C ASP A 128 -22.20 14.91 10.42
N LEU A 129 -22.94 13.87 10.84
CA LEU A 129 -24.12 13.39 10.11
C LEU A 129 -25.28 14.40 10.09
N LYS A 130 -25.28 15.40 10.99
CA LYS A 130 -26.30 16.46 10.99
C LYS A 130 -26.06 17.45 9.87
N LYS A 131 -24.79 17.78 9.59
CA LYS A 131 -24.38 18.72 8.52
C LYS A 131 -23.95 18.02 7.24
N TYR A 132 -23.91 16.68 7.25
CA TYR A 132 -23.37 15.88 6.17
C TYR A 132 -21.92 16.25 5.80
N THR A 133 -21.09 16.55 6.81
CA THR A 133 -19.68 16.89 6.61
C THR A 133 -18.76 15.88 7.24
N PHE A 134 -17.75 15.42 6.50
CA PHE A 134 -16.81 14.40 6.92
C PHE A 134 -15.41 14.98 7.00
N ARG A 135 -14.83 15.00 8.20
CA ARG A 135 -13.43 15.38 8.41
C ARG A 135 -12.61 14.12 8.52
N TYR A 136 -11.55 13.99 7.74
CA TYR A 136 -10.75 12.77 7.74
C TYR A 136 -9.25 13.04 7.74
N TRP A 137 -8.50 12.05 8.19
CA TRP A 137 -7.06 11.99 8.09
C TRP A 137 -6.63 10.54 7.86
N ASN A 138 -5.85 10.30 6.80
CA ASN A 138 -5.33 8.97 6.50
C ASN A 138 -3.84 8.86 6.87
N CYS A 139 -3.46 7.73 7.45
CA CYS A 139 -2.08 7.40 7.77
C CYS A 139 -1.65 6.18 6.97
N ILE A 140 -0.56 6.28 6.20
CA ILE A 140 -0.04 5.17 5.38
C ILE A 140 1.37 4.86 5.87
N PRO A 141 1.54 3.88 6.78
CA PRO A 141 2.82 3.60 7.42
C PRO A 141 3.88 3.16 6.40
N ALA A 142 5.07 3.73 6.52
CA ALA A 142 6.26 3.27 5.86
C ALA A 142 7.43 3.16 6.84
N LEU A 143 8.17 2.06 6.78
CA LEU A 143 9.32 1.83 7.63
C LEU A 143 10.52 2.65 7.13
N LEU A 144 11.27 3.22 8.08
CA LEU A 144 12.54 3.90 7.82
C LEU A 144 13.70 2.92 8.05
N TYR A 145 13.70 1.83 7.29
CA TYR A 145 14.70 0.76 7.37
C TYR A 145 14.99 0.21 5.97
N PRO A 146 16.27 -0.04 5.61
CA PRO A 146 17.47 0.40 6.32
C PRO A 146 17.65 1.92 6.26
N GLN A 147 18.35 2.52 7.23
CA GLN A 147 18.47 4.00 7.31
C GLN A 147 19.29 4.62 6.17
N SER A 148 20.08 3.82 5.45
CA SER A 148 21.06 4.27 4.46
C SER A 148 20.77 3.77 3.04
N VAL A 149 19.50 3.66 2.63
CA VAL A 149 19.15 3.34 1.24
C VAL A 149 19.66 4.45 0.31
N ARG A 150 20.44 4.07 -0.71
CA ARG A 150 21.01 4.99 -1.69
C ARG A 150 20.74 4.50 -3.11
N MET A 151 20.41 5.43 -3.98
CA MET A 151 20.39 5.23 -5.42
C MET A 151 21.82 5.24 -5.95
N LEU A 152 22.24 4.13 -6.57
CA LEU A 152 23.59 3.94 -7.13
C LEU A 152 23.71 4.53 -8.54
N SER A 153 22.64 4.43 -9.33
CA SER A 153 22.54 4.97 -10.69
C SER A 153 21.14 5.52 -10.95
N ASP A 154 21.01 6.39 -11.94
CA ASP A 154 19.71 6.91 -12.33
C ASP A 154 18.81 5.82 -12.93
N PRO A 155 17.48 5.92 -12.80
CA PRO A 155 16.55 4.97 -13.41
C PRO A 155 16.71 4.92 -14.92
N THR A 156 16.95 3.72 -15.45
CA THR A 156 17.09 3.47 -16.89
C THR A 156 15.85 2.80 -17.45
N GLN A 157 15.45 3.17 -18.67
CA GLN A 157 14.39 2.45 -19.37
C GLN A 157 14.86 1.06 -19.75
N LEU A 158 14.00 0.06 -19.51
CA LEU A 158 14.22 -1.31 -19.93
C LEU A 158 13.98 -1.46 -21.45
N SER A 159 14.56 -2.49 -22.05
CA SER A 159 14.24 -2.84 -23.45
C SER A 159 12.75 -3.17 -23.62
N ALA A 160 12.19 -2.91 -24.80
CA ALA A 160 10.78 -3.14 -25.09
C ALA A 160 10.37 -4.60 -24.85
N GLU A 161 11.24 -5.56 -25.20
CA GLU A 161 11.03 -6.99 -24.97
C GLU A 161 10.92 -7.32 -23.48
N LEU A 162 11.86 -6.85 -22.66
CA LEU A 162 11.87 -7.12 -21.23
C LEU A 162 10.69 -6.42 -20.52
N ALA A 163 10.37 -5.19 -20.94
CA ALA A 163 9.22 -4.46 -20.42
C ALA A 163 7.89 -5.19 -20.73
N SER A 164 7.74 -5.73 -21.95
CA SER A 164 6.58 -6.53 -22.34
C SER A 164 6.47 -7.80 -21.49
N LEU A 165 7.59 -8.52 -21.34
CA LEU A 165 7.66 -9.73 -20.53
C LEU A 165 7.27 -9.46 -19.06
N ILE A 166 7.81 -8.41 -18.46
CA ILE A 166 7.49 -8.00 -17.08
C ILE A 166 5.99 -7.66 -16.94
N ARG A 167 5.38 -6.98 -17.92
CA ARG A 167 3.94 -6.68 -17.90
C ARG A 167 3.09 -7.94 -17.88
N VAL A 168 3.49 -8.97 -18.66
CA VAL A 168 2.80 -10.28 -18.64
C VAL A 168 2.92 -10.92 -17.27
N PHE A 169 4.12 -10.96 -16.68
CA PHE A 169 4.31 -11.55 -15.35
C PHE A 169 3.59 -10.80 -14.25
N ILE A 170 3.61 -9.46 -14.24
CA ILE A 170 2.85 -8.65 -13.28
C ILE A 170 1.36 -9.01 -13.34
N ALA A 171 0.78 -9.17 -14.54
CA ALA A 171 -0.62 -9.56 -14.69
C ALA A 171 -0.89 -10.99 -14.20
N LEU A 172 0.01 -11.94 -14.47
CA LEU A 172 -0.08 -13.33 -14.01
C LEU A 172 0.08 -13.47 -12.50
N HIS A 173 0.88 -12.61 -11.88
CA HIS A 173 1.11 -12.56 -10.43
C HIS A 173 0.18 -11.56 -9.73
N HIS A 174 -0.94 -11.16 -10.33
CA HIS A 174 -1.94 -10.28 -9.71
C HIS A 174 -1.37 -8.97 -9.12
N ASN A 175 -0.36 -8.39 -9.79
CA ASN A 175 0.40 -7.21 -9.36
C ASN A 175 1.22 -7.36 -8.07
N GLU A 176 1.35 -8.58 -7.54
CA GLU A 176 2.24 -8.85 -6.42
C GLU A 176 3.72 -8.79 -6.85
N PRO A 177 4.61 -8.34 -5.97
CA PRO A 177 6.04 -8.32 -6.24
C PRO A 177 6.62 -9.73 -6.36
N PHE A 178 7.64 -9.87 -7.21
CA PHE A 178 8.35 -11.13 -7.46
C PHE A 178 9.82 -10.87 -7.81
N LEU A 179 10.64 -11.93 -7.80
CA LEU A 179 12.01 -11.88 -8.30
C LEU A 179 12.05 -12.21 -9.79
N LEU A 180 12.85 -11.49 -10.55
CA LEU A 180 13.18 -11.83 -11.92
C LEU A 180 14.64 -12.28 -11.95
N VAL A 181 14.87 -13.57 -12.14
CA VAL A 181 16.21 -14.18 -12.19
C VAL A 181 16.47 -14.65 -13.60
N GLY A 182 17.42 -14.03 -14.32
CA GLY A 182 17.74 -14.43 -15.69
C GLY A 182 16.55 -14.34 -16.66
N LYS A 183 15.65 -13.36 -16.45
CA LYS A 183 14.36 -13.17 -17.15
C LYS A 183 13.26 -14.19 -16.81
N THR A 184 13.45 -15.02 -15.80
CA THR A 184 12.43 -15.97 -15.31
C THR A 184 11.80 -15.45 -14.01
N PRO A 185 10.46 -15.39 -13.92
CA PRO A 185 9.77 -14.99 -12.70
C PRO A 185 9.95 -16.08 -11.65
N THR A 186 10.35 -15.66 -10.46
CA THR A 186 10.77 -16.51 -9.36
C THR A 186 10.10 -16.01 -8.08
N PRO A 187 9.56 -16.90 -7.23
CA PRO A 187 8.91 -16.50 -5.98
C PRO A 187 9.87 -15.75 -5.05
N LEU A 188 9.35 -14.77 -4.28
CA LEU A 188 10.13 -14.02 -3.29
C LEU A 188 10.74 -14.93 -2.22
N SER A 189 10.06 -16.01 -1.84
CA SER A 189 10.56 -17.01 -0.89
C SER A 189 11.90 -17.64 -1.30
N SER A 190 12.27 -17.56 -2.59
CA SER A 190 13.56 -18.04 -3.09
C SER A 190 14.76 -17.31 -2.47
N ILE A 191 14.58 -16.09 -1.93
CA ILE A 191 15.64 -15.34 -1.23
C ILE A 191 16.16 -16.13 -0.01
N LEU A 192 15.33 -16.99 0.60
CA LEU A 192 15.71 -17.80 1.76
C LEU A 192 16.51 -19.06 1.42
N LEU A 193 16.63 -19.42 0.15
CA LEU A 193 17.34 -20.64 -0.25
C LEU A 193 18.85 -20.44 -0.06
N SER A 194 19.53 -21.44 0.52
CA SER A 194 20.99 -21.39 0.69
C SER A 194 21.78 -21.31 -0.63
N THR A 195 21.13 -21.66 -1.74
CA THR A 195 21.69 -21.60 -3.09
C THR A 195 21.43 -20.26 -3.78
N PHE A 196 20.61 -19.38 -3.20
CA PHE A 196 20.29 -18.09 -3.78
C PHE A 196 21.46 -17.12 -3.60
N VAL A 197 21.85 -16.47 -4.70
CA VAL A 197 22.95 -15.50 -4.72
C VAL A 197 22.47 -14.24 -5.42
N TRP A 198 22.57 -13.11 -4.73
CA TRP A 198 22.34 -11.80 -5.34
C TRP A 198 23.40 -11.54 -6.41
N SER A 199 22.95 -11.24 -7.62
CA SER A 199 23.79 -10.90 -8.77
C SER A 199 23.13 -9.78 -9.59
N ASN A 200 23.83 -9.29 -10.61
CA ASN A 200 23.28 -8.27 -11.51
C ASN A 200 22.09 -8.78 -12.35
N ASP A 201 21.89 -10.10 -12.44
CA ASP A 201 20.79 -10.73 -13.19
C ASP A 201 19.55 -10.98 -12.33
N VAL A 202 19.58 -10.56 -11.06
CA VAL A 202 18.47 -10.66 -10.10
C VAL A 202 17.83 -9.28 -9.93
N HIS A 203 16.57 -9.17 -10.31
CA HIS A 203 15.79 -7.95 -10.11
C HIS A 203 14.58 -8.21 -9.23
N VAL A 204 14.25 -7.24 -8.39
CA VAL A 204 12.97 -7.22 -7.67
C VAL A 204 11.99 -6.43 -8.53
N VAL A 205 10.90 -7.07 -8.92
CA VAL A 205 9.84 -6.45 -9.73
C VAL A 205 8.64 -6.18 -8.84
N TYR A 206 8.07 -4.99 -8.92
CA TYR A 206 6.83 -4.63 -8.22
C TYR A 206 5.97 -3.68 -9.06
N ALA A 207 4.66 -3.68 -8.81
CA ALA A 207 3.73 -2.75 -9.45
C ALA A 207 3.80 -1.37 -8.78
N ASP A 208 4.56 -0.46 -9.38
CA ASP A 208 4.75 0.89 -8.86
C ASP A 208 3.57 1.83 -9.20
N PRO A 209 2.89 2.42 -8.22
CA PRO A 209 1.85 3.43 -8.48
C PRO A 209 2.40 4.84 -8.73
N SER A 210 3.73 5.03 -8.74
CA SER A 210 4.36 6.29 -9.13
C SER A 210 4.12 6.60 -10.60
N THR A 211 3.66 7.82 -10.85
CA THR A 211 3.56 8.41 -12.20
C THR A 211 4.85 9.10 -12.63
N PHE A 212 5.84 9.21 -11.72
CA PHE A 212 7.13 9.84 -11.98
C PHE A 212 8.16 8.83 -12.45
N THR A 213 8.92 9.17 -13.48
CA THR A 213 9.99 8.31 -14.03
C THR A 213 11.22 8.23 -13.12
N ALA A 214 11.49 9.27 -12.35
CA ALA A 214 12.71 9.40 -11.54
C ALA A 214 12.53 8.95 -10.08
N PHE A 215 11.29 8.82 -9.59
CA PHE A 215 11.00 8.59 -8.18
C PHE A 215 10.06 7.40 -8.01
N PRO A 216 10.45 6.37 -7.25
CA PRO A 216 9.58 5.24 -6.98
C PRO A 216 8.43 5.63 -6.04
N GLY A 217 7.34 4.86 -6.11
CA GLY A 217 6.17 5.06 -5.27
C GLY A 217 6.38 4.64 -3.82
N TRP A 218 5.44 5.04 -2.98
CA TRP A 218 5.43 4.76 -1.54
C TRP A 218 5.60 3.28 -1.16
N PRO A 219 4.98 2.29 -1.86
CA PRO A 219 5.07 0.88 -1.49
C PRO A 219 6.49 0.32 -1.45
N LEU A 220 7.41 0.87 -2.26
CA LEU A 220 8.79 0.39 -2.32
C LEU A 220 9.49 0.49 -0.96
N ARG A 221 9.12 1.44 -0.10
CA ARG A 221 9.73 1.59 1.23
C ARG A 221 9.61 0.33 2.08
N ASN A 222 8.42 -0.24 2.17
CA ASN A 222 8.18 -1.43 2.99
C ASN A 222 8.74 -2.69 2.33
N LEU A 223 8.73 -2.76 1.00
CA LEU A 223 9.38 -3.85 0.27
C LEU A 223 10.89 -3.87 0.48
N LEU A 224 11.56 -2.71 0.40
CA LEU A 224 12.99 -2.60 0.69
C LEU A 224 13.32 -2.95 2.14
N ALA A 225 12.47 -2.53 3.09
CA ALA A 225 12.64 -2.88 4.49
C ALA A 225 12.55 -4.40 4.72
N ALA A 226 11.63 -5.07 4.01
CA ALA A 226 11.43 -6.51 4.09
C ALA A 226 12.61 -7.28 3.48
N ILE A 227 13.05 -6.87 2.29
CA ILE A 227 14.21 -7.49 1.61
C ILE A 227 15.48 -7.31 2.42
N ALA A 228 15.72 -6.13 3.02
CA ALA A 228 16.90 -5.87 3.83
C ALA A 228 16.87 -6.53 5.21
N TYR A 229 15.74 -7.12 5.61
CA TYR A 229 15.62 -7.87 6.86
C TYR A 229 16.08 -9.33 6.70
N VAL A 230 15.92 -9.88 5.48
CA VAL A 230 16.29 -11.25 5.11
C VAL A 230 17.74 -11.30 4.65
#